data_AF-A0A2V8K9P0-F1
#
_entry.id   AF-A0A2V8K9P0-F1
#
_cell.length_a   1.000
_cell.length_b   1.000
_cell.length_c   1.000
_cell.angle_alpha   90.00
_cell.angle_beta   90.00
_cell.angle_gamma   90.00
#
_symmetry.space_group_name_H-M   'P 1'
#
loop_
_entity.id
_entity.type
_entity.pdbx_description
1 polymer ?
#
loop_
_entity_poly.entity_id
_entity_poly.type
_entity_poly.pdbx_seq_one_letter_code
_entity_poly.pdbx_strand_id
1 'polypeptide(L)'
;MTLEVVPLGGLGEFGMHMMAFRSNGTIIVVDAGVMFPDEELLGVDIIVPDITYLLENKNEVQAIFLTHGHEDHIGALPFILPYLNVPVFGSNFTMALVKNKLGQHGMLDEARLHIVKDKDEIT
;
A
#
# COMPACT_ATOMS: atom_id res chain seq x y z
N MET A 1 -19.51 -17.36 -4.99
CA MET A 1 -18.66 -16.17 -4.91
C MET A 1 -17.61 -16.45 -3.87
N THR A 2 -16.33 -16.40 -4.25
CA THR A 2 -15.21 -16.71 -3.37
C THR A 2 -14.46 -15.42 -3.08
N LEU A 3 -14.02 -15.25 -1.83
CA LEU A 3 -13.11 -14.19 -1.43
C LEU A 3 -11.73 -14.84 -1.24
N GLU A 4 -10.75 -14.36 -1.96
CA GLU A 4 -9.34 -14.73 -1.76
C GLU A 4 -8.67 -13.65 -0.92
N VAL A 5 -7.87 -14.07 0.06
CA VAL A 5 -7.10 -13.21 0.95
C VAL A 5 -5.64 -13.60 0.80
N VAL A 6 -4.82 -12.68 0.28
CA VAL A 6 -3.45 -12.94 -0.14
C VAL A 6 -2.50 -12.02 0.63
N PRO A 7 -1.80 -12.51 1.67
CA PRO A 7 -0.77 -11.74 2.35
C PRO A 7 0.42 -11.56 1.43
N LEU A 8 0.78 -10.31 1.15
CA LEU A 8 1.97 -9.94 0.38
C LEU A 8 3.13 -9.49 1.28
N GLY A 9 2.84 -9.17 2.54
CA GLY A 9 3.82 -8.91 3.59
C GLY A 9 3.15 -8.71 4.96
N GLY A 10 3.96 -8.79 6.02
CA GLY A 10 3.53 -8.57 7.41
C GLY A 10 2.88 -9.77 8.11
N LEU A 11 2.92 -10.97 7.50
CA LEU A 11 2.50 -12.22 8.14
C LEU A 11 3.72 -13.11 8.39
N GLY A 12 4.00 -13.40 9.67
CA GLY A 12 5.22 -14.12 10.07
C GLY A 12 6.44 -13.22 10.29
N GLU A 13 6.25 -11.90 10.18
CA GLU A 13 7.28 -10.87 10.33
C GLU A 13 6.69 -9.58 10.93
N PHE A 14 7.55 -8.62 11.32
CA PHE A 14 7.14 -7.30 11.79
C PHE A 14 7.53 -6.23 10.76
N GLY A 15 6.55 -5.53 10.21
CA GLY A 15 6.76 -4.60 9.09
C GLY A 15 6.12 -5.10 7.79
N MET A 16 6.28 -4.32 6.71
CA MET A 16 5.84 -4.69 5.35
C MET A 16 4.36 -5.05 5.24
N HIS A 17 3.48 -4.48 6.07
CA HIS A 17 2.06 -4.83 6.03
C HIS A 17 1.47 -4.50 4.65
N MET A 18 0.99 -5.55 3.96
CA MET A 18 0.31 -5.47 2.69
C MET A 18 -0.55 -6.72 2.49
N MET A 19 -1.86 -6.53 2.34
CA MET A 19 -2.83 -7.61 2.14
C MET A 19 -3.67 -7.33 0.91
N ALA A 20 -3.73 -8.28 -0.03
CA ALA A 20 -4.64 -8.20 -1.16
C ALA A 20 -5.93 -9.00 -0.89
N PHE A 21 -7.07 -8.41 -1.20
CA PHE A 21 -8.37 -9.07 -1.19
C PHE A 21 -8.89 -9.13 -2.62
N ARG A 22 -9.17 -10.33 -3.12
CA ARG A 22 -9.69 -10.54 -4.47
C ARG A 22 -11.07 -11.17 -4.44
N SER A 23 -12.01 -10.57 -5.17
CA SER A 23 -13.31 -11.16 -5.43
C SER A 23 -13.89 -10.64 -6.75
N ASN A 24 -14.56 -11.50 -7.52
CA ASN A 24 -15.21 -11.15 -8.79
C ASN A 24 -14.33 -10.33 -9.76
N GLY A 25 -13.05 -10.71 -9.92
CA GLY A 25 -12.12 -10.02 -10.83
C GLY A 25 -11.69 -8.62 -10.37
N THR A 26 -11.89 -8.32 -9.09
CA THR A 26 -11.47 -7.07 -8.45
C THR A 26 -10.50 -7.39 -7.33
N ILE A 27 -9.39 -6.66 -7.29
CA ILE A 27 -8.41 -6.67 -6.21
C ILE A 27 -8.42 -5.31 -5.52
N ILE A 28 -8.54 -5.31 -4.20
CA ILE A 28 -8.18 -4.18 -3.35
C ILE A 28 -6.97 -4.56 -2.52
N VAL A 29 -6.12 -3.58 -2.24
CA VAL A 29 -4.95 -3.76 -1.39
C VAL A 29 -5.17 -2.98 -0.10
N VAL A 30 -4.87 -3.58 1.04
CA VAL A 30 -4.85 -2.95 2.35
C VAL A 30 -3.40 -2.81 2.79
N ASP A 31 -3.01 -1.56 3.04
CA ASP A 31 -1.68 -1.11 3.41
C ASP A 31 -0.58 -1.36 2.35
N ALA A 32 0.52 -0.65 2.52
CA ALA A 32 1.70 -0.63 1.66
C ALA A 32 2.93 -0.25 2.51
N GLY A 33 3.29 -1.12 3.45
CA GLY A 33 4.33 -0.87 4.44
C GLY A 33 5.77 -1.15 3.99
N VAL A 34 6.74 -0.55 4.69
CA VAL A 34 8.15 -1.00 4.70
C VAL A 34 8.47 -1.87 5.90
N MET A 35 9.58 -2.59 5.85
CA MET A 35 10.29 -3.10 7.02
C MET A 35 11.67 -2.44 7.07
N PHE A 36 12.14 -2.16 8.27
CA PHE A 36 13.53 -1.76 8.47
C PHE A 36 14.41 -3.01 8.59
N PRO A 37 15.54 -3.08 7.87
CA PRO A 37 16.44 -4.22 7.91
C PRO A 37 17.09 -4.38 9.29
N ASP A 38 17.51 -5.60 9.60
CA ASP A 38 18.36 -5.89 10.75
C ASP A 38 19.85 -5.57 10.44
N GLU A 39 20.71 -5.79 11.44
CA GLU A 39 22.14 -5.50 11.34
C GLU A 39 22.88 -6.43 10.35
N GLU A 40 22.26 -7.52 9.88
CA GLU A 40 22.89 -8.47 8.95
C GLU A 40 22.79 -7.99 7.50
N LEU A 41 21.77 -7.20 7.16
CA LEU A 41 21.52 -6.67 5.83
C LEU A 41 22.25 -5.34 5.57
N LEU A 42 23.59 -5.41 5.56
CA LEU A 42 24.45 -4.25 5.36
C LEU A 42 24.19 -3.53 4.03
N GLY A 43 23.95 -2.21 4.11
CA GLY A 43 23.74 -1.34 2.96
C GLY A 43 22.30 -1.31 2.43
N VAL A 44 21.38 -2.04 3.06
CA VAL A 44 19.93 -1.92 2.81
C VAL A 44 19.37 -0.84 3.74
N ASP A 45 18.60 0.11 3.20
CA ASP A 45 17.94 1.15 4.00
C ASP A 45 16.53 0.73 4.44
N ILE A 46 15.78 0.11 3.53
CA ILE A 46 14.40 -0.33 3.72
C ILE A 46 14.12 -1.58 2.88
N ILE A 47 13.15 -2.38 3.30
CA ILE A 47 12.64 -3.55 2.59
C ILE A 47 11.16 -3.28 2.24
N VAL A 48 10.75 -3.65 1.03
CA VAL A 48 9.37 -3.49 0.53
C VAL A 48 8.79 -4.84 0.08
N PRO A 49 7.46 -5.03 0.11
CA PRO A 49 6.82 -6.24 -0.37
C PRO A 49 7.09 -6.53 -1.85
N ASP A 50 7.19 -7.81 -2.22
CA ASP A 50 7.15 -8.25 -3.61
C ASP A 50 5.72 -8.15 -4.14
N ILE A 51 5.50 -7.27 -5.11
CA ILE A 51 4.20 -7.00 -5.70
C ILE A 51 3.95 -7.77 -7.00
N THR A 52 4.75 -8.79 -7.35
CA THR A 52 4.61 -9.56 -8.60
C THR A 52 3.18 -10.05 -8.83
N TYR A 53 2.52 -10.56 -7.79
CA TYR A 53 1.11 -10.96 -7.86
C TYR A 53 0.18 -9.82 -8.32
N LEU A 54 0.39 -8.60 -7.81
CA LEU A 54 -0.38 -7.42 -8.20
C LEU A 54 -0.05 -6.97 -9.62
N LEU A 55 1.20 -7.11 -10.07
CA LEU A 55 1.61 -6.76 -11.43
C LEU A 55 1.02 -7.72 -12.47
N GLU A 56 1.03 -9.01 -12.19
CA GLU A 56 0.42 -10.05 -13.04
C GLU A 56 -1.10 -9.88 -13.16
N ASN A 57 -1.75 -9.34 -12.12
CA ASN A 57 -3.19 -9.08 -12.07
C ASN A 57 -3.53 -7.57 -12.11
N LYS A 58 -2.65 -6.74 -12.68
CA LYS A 58 -2.72 -5.27 -12.56
C LYS A 58 -4.06 -4.66 -12.97
N ASN A 59 -4.71 -5.21 -14.00
CA ASN A 59 -6.00 -4.70 -14.48
C ASN A 59 -7.15 -4.94 -13.50
N GLU A 60 -6.98 -5.86 -12.54
CA GLU A 60 -7.97 -6.13 -11.50
C GLU A 60 -7.75 -5.26 -10.25
N VAL A 61 -6.56 -4.69 -10.07
CA VAL A 61 -6.24 -3.84 -8.91
C VAL A 61 -6.95 -2.50 -9.05
N GLN A 62 -7.92 -2.23 -8.16
CA GLN A 62 -8.76 -1.04 -8.24
C GLN A 62 -8.35 0.07 -7.26
N ALA A 63 -7.76 -0.27 -6.10
CA ALA A 63 -7.46 0.70 -5.06
C ALA A 63 -6.50 0.17 -4.00
N ILE A 64 -5.83 1.10 -3.32
CA ILE A 64 -5.09 0.85 -2.08
C ILE A 64 -5.81 1.57 -0.93
N PHE A 65 -6.00 0.91 0.19
CA PHE A 65 -6.59 1.43 1.41
C PHE A 65 -5.57 1.42 2.54
N LEU A 66 -5.28 2.57 3.11
CA LEU A 66 -4.31 2.72 4.18
C LEU A 66 -5.03 2.84 5.52
N THR A 67 -4.74 1.90 6.43
CA THR A 67 -5.38 1.80 7.74
C THR A 67 -4.96 2.94 8.67
N HIS A 68 -3.65 3.23 8.75
CA HIS A 68 -3.08 4.29 9.55
C HIS A 68 -1.72 4.74 8.99
N GLY A 69 -1.06 5.69 9.67
CA GLY A 69 0.09 6.42 9.13
C GLY A 69 1.47 5.93 9.52
N HIS A 70 1.62 4.75 10.14
CA HIS A 70 2.95 4.24 10.45
C HIS A 70 3.68 3.75 9.18
N GLU A 71 5.01 3.80 9.21
CA GLU A 71 5.87 3.46 8.06
C GLU A 71 5.70 2.01 7.59
N ASP A 72 5.47 1.09 8.51
CA ASP A 72 5.12 -0.30 8.24
C ASP A 72 3.73 -0.50 7.63
N HIS A 73 2.97 0.57 7.38
CA HIS A 73 1.69 0.56 6.67
C HIS A 73 1.66 1.48 5.45
N ILE A 74 2.50 2.52 5.37
CA ILE A 74 2.48 3.48 4.25
C ILE A 74 3.81 3.65 3.51
N GLY A 75 4.90 3.12 4.07
CA GLY A 75 6.27 3.44 3.65
C GLY A 75 6.61 2.95 2.25
N ALA A 76 6.02 1.85 1.78
CA ALA A 76 6.31 1.27 0.48
C ALA A 76 5.55 1.97 -0.66
N LEU A 77 4.60 2.86 -0.33
CA LEU A 77 3.75 3.51 -1.31
C LEU A 77 4.53 4.22 -2.44
N PRO A 78 5.60 5.00 -2.19
CA PRO A 78 6.39 5.62 -3.27
C PRO A 78 7.04 4.61 -4.22
N PHE A 79 7.30 3.40 -3.75
CA PHE A 79 7.99 2.36 -4.51
C PHE A 79 7.03 1.51 -5.34
N ILE A 80 5.79 1.32 -4.88
CA ILE A 80 4.81 0.45 -5.56
C ILE A 80 3.81 1.23 -6.42
N LEU A 81 3.46 2.45 -6.02
CA LEU A 81 2.41 3.23 -6.67
C LEU A 81 2.70 3.56 -8.15
N PRO A 82 3.95 3.81 -8.60
CA PRO A 82 4.24 4.04 -10.02
C PRO A 82 3.86 2.86 -10.90
N TYR A 83 3.95 1.64 -10.36
CA TYR A 83 3.65 0.42 -11.10
C TYR A 83 2.17 0.10 -11.15
N LEU A 84 1.39 0.48 -10.14
CA LEU A 84 -0.05 0.19 -10.06
C LEU A 84 -0.91 1.33 -10.61
N ASN A 85 -0.57 2.59 -10.31
CA ASN A 85 -1.30 3.80 -10.70
C ASN A 85 -2.81 3.75 -10.33
N VAL A 86 -3.10 3.39 -9.08
CA VAL A 86 -4.47 3.22 -8.52
C VAL A 86 -4.77 4.33 -7.50
N PRO A 87 -6.06 4.66 -7.23
CA PRO A 87 -6.42 5.57 -6.16
C PRO A 87 -6.01 5.00 -4.79
N VAL A 88 -5.60 5.89 -3.90
CA VAL A 88 -5.20 5.58 -2.52
C VAL A 88 -6.15 6.26 -1.57
N PHE A 89 -6.74 5.48 -0.66
CA PHE A 89 -7.71 5.94 0.32
C PHE A 89 -7.13 5.86 1.72
N GLY A 90 -7.48 6.80 2.60
CA GLY A 90 -7.14 6.72 4.01
C GLY A 90 -7.68 7.89 4.82
N SER A 91 -7.48 7.83 6.14
CA SER A 91 -7.92 8.91 7.03
C SER A 91 -7.23 10.24 6.71
N ASN A 92 -7.80 11.36 7.17
CA ASN A 92 -7.19 12.68 6.98
C ASN A 92 -5.74 12.73 7.51
N PHE A 93 -5.47 12.13 8.67
CA PHE A 93 -4.14 12.10 9.25
C PHE A 93 -3.18 11.23 8.43
N THR A 94 -3.61 10.03 8.04
CA THR A 94 -2.83 9.13 7.17
C THR A 94 -2.47 9.82 5.85
N MET A 95 -3.45 10.48 5.21
CA MET A 95 -3.24 11.18 3.94
C MET A 95 -2.30 12.39 4.07
N ALA A 96 -2.26 13.08 5.22
CA ALA A 96 -1.29 14.14 5.45
C ALA A 96 0.15 13.62 5.44
N LEU A 97 0.40 12.47 6.09
CA LEU A 97 1.71 11.81 6.11
C LEU A 97 2.09 11.26 4.73
N VAL A 98 1.14 10.63 4.04
CA VAL A 98 1.34 10.14 2.66
C VAL A 98 1.67 11.27 1.69
N LYS A 99 1.00 12.43 1.79
CA LYS A 99 1.31 13.59 0.95
C LYS A 99 2.73 14.09 1.17
N ASN A 100 3.17 14.17 2.42
CA ASN A 100 4.54 14.57 2.73
C ASN A 100 5.56 13.57 2.15
N LYS A 101 5.30 12.26 2.34
CA LYS A 101 6.14 11.19 1.80
C LYS A 101 6.22 11.23 0.27
N LEU A 102 5.09 11.23 -0.43
CA LEU A 102 5.09 11.29 -1.89
C LEU A 102 5.70 12.59 -2.42
N GLY A 103 5.57 13.71 -1.69
CA GLY A 103 6.25 14.96 -2.01
C GLY A 103 7.77 14.87 -1.95
N GLN A 104 8.33 14.16 -0.97
CA GLN A 104 9.78 13.89 -0.88
C GLN A 104 10.30 13.07 -2.06
N HIS A 105 9.44 12.25 -2.66
CA HIS A 105 9.75 11.44 -3.84
C HIS A 105 9.36 12.12 -5.17
N GLY A 106 8.83 13.36 -5.14
CA GLY A 106 8.41 14.06 -6.35
C GLY A 106 7.18 13.48 -7.04
N MET A 107 6.36 12.70 -6.33
CA MET A 107 5.24 11.93 -6.88
C MET A 107 3.85 12.47 -6.50
N LEU A 108 3.80 13.57 -5.74
CA LEU A 108 2.54 14.07 -5.18
C LEU A 108 1.52 14.44 -6.26
N ASP A 109 1.97 15.06 -7.36
CA ASP A 109 1.08 15.56 -8.42
C ASP A 109 0.44 14.44 -9.25
N GLU A 110 1.05 13.26 -9.28
CA GLU A 110 0.56 12.09 -10.02
C GLU A 110 -0.37 11.21 -9.17
N ALA A 111 -0.32 11.35 -7.84
CA ALA A 111 -1.01 10.47 -6.91
C ALA A 111 -2.49 10.85 -6.74
N ARG A 112 -3.37 9.88 -6.96
CA ARG A 112 -4.82 10.01 -6.72
C ARG A 112 -5.15 9.69 -5.26
N LEU A 113 -5.02 10.69 -4.38
CA LEU A 113 -5.22 10.55 -2.94
C LEU A 113 -6.62 10.99 -2.51
N HIS A 114 -7.32 10.12 -1.77
CA HIS A 114 -8.68 10.33 -1.32
C HIS A 114 -8.79 10.21 0.21
N ILE A 115 -9.24 11.27 0.86
CA ILE A 115 -9.52 11.25 2.30
C ILE A 115 -10.88 10.61 2.53
N VAL A 116 -10.94 9.67 3.45
CA VAL A 116 -12.16 8.98 3.89
C VAL A 116 -12.41 9.21 5.38
N LYS A 117 -13.68 9.13 5.79
CA LYS A 117 -14.17 9.25 7.16
C LYS A 117 -14.88 7.98 7.60
N ASP A 118 -15.25 7.95 8.88
CA ASP A 118 -16.11 6.89 9.39
C ASP A 118 -17.41 6.83 8.59
N LYS A 119 -17.83 5.62 8.22
CA LYS A 119 -19.06 5.33 7.47
C LYS A 119 -19.08 5.79 6.01
N ASP A 120 -17.98 6.28 5.47
CA ASP A 120 -17.88 6.45 4.03
C ASP A 120 -17.94 5.08 3.34
N GLU A 121 -18.75 4.99 2.29
CA GLU A 121 -18.82 3.84 1.39
C GLU A 121 -18.23 4.25 0.04
N ILE A 122 -17.32 3.43 -0.47
CA ILE A 122 -16.66 3.64 -1.77
C ILE A 122 -17.14 2.55 -2.69
N THR A 123 -17.77 2.96 -3.78
CA THR A 123 -18.41 2.09 -4.78
C THR A 123 -17.76 2.24 -6.14
#